data_AF-A0AAD9UY72-F1
#
_entry.id   AF-A0AAD9UY72-F1
#
_cell.length_a   1.000
_cell.length_b   1.000
_cell.length_c   1.000
_cell.angle_alpha   90.00
_cell.angle_beta   90.00
_cell.angle_gamma   90.00
#
_symmetry.space_group_name_H-M   'P 1'
#
loop_
_entity.id
_entity.type
_entity.pdbx_description
1 polymer ?
#
loop_
_entity_poly.entity_id
_entity_poly.type
_entity_poly.pdbx_seq_one_letter_code
_entity_poly.pdbx_strand_id
1 'polypeptide(L)'
;MSMAGLKQVFRADSNSLKEIFSKVEMKVVKGKSRVPRECFMLEEDRHILPSGIYFIKRIQEPWTYAHSRSAKRLYFFNKDTNEATFECPGDSAASFKSSLCTRYFWSWEHVDSNPGEGADVDKKALIEFFSAAQNNFLSGAPRK
;
A
#
# COMPACT_ATOMS: atom_id res chain seq x y z
N MET A 1 -14.96 20.19 -10.37
CA MET A 1 -13.92 19.38 -9.70
C MET A 1 -14.57 18.65 -8.55
N SER A 2 -14.85 17.34 -8.67
CA SER A 2 -15.39 16.60 -7.53
C SER A 2 -14.27 16.34 -6.52
N MET A 3 -14.59 16.57 -5.25
CA MET A 3 -13.69 16.30 -4.13
C MET A 3 -13.45 14.78 -4.09
N ALA A 4 -12.24 14.32 -4.42
CA ALA A 4 -11.87 12.92 -4.31
C ALA A 4 -11.86 12.52 -2.82
N GLY A 5 -12.98 11.99 -2.33
CA GLY A 5 -13.10 11.51 -0.96
C GLY A 5 -12.44 10.14 -0.80
N LEU A 6 -11.70 9.96 0.29
CA LEU A 6 -11.22 8.65 0.74
C LEU A 6 -12.41 7.69 0.89
N LYS A 7 -12.36 6.53 0.25
CA LYS A 7 -13.49 5.57 0.24
C LYS A 7 -13.27 4.36 1.13
N GLN A 8 -12.07 3.79 1.14
CA GLN A 8 -11.74 2.63 1.97
C GLN A 8 -10.30 2.74 2.50
N VAL A 9 -10.06 2.13 3.66
CA VAL A 9 -8.77 2.07 4.33
C VAL A 9 -8.47 0.62 4.66
N PHE A 10 -7.27 0.18 4.33
CA PHE A 10 -6.81 -1.18 4.55
C PHE A 10 -5.50 -1.18 5.34
N ARG A 11 -5.28 -2.22 6.12
CA ARG A 11 -3.97 -2.50 6.69
C ARG A 11 -3.11 -3.08 5.57
N ALA A 12 -1.89 -2.58 5.37
CA ALA A 12 -0.98 -3.16 4.39
C ALA A 12 -0.40 -4.48 4.92
N ASP A 13 -1.13 -5.57 4.73
CA ASP A 13 -0.69 -6.96 4.93
C ASP A 13 -1.09 -7.82 3.72
N SER A 14 -0.53 -9.03 3.64
CA SER A 14 -0.74 -9.94 2.50
C SER A 14 -2.19 -10.31 2.25
N ASN A 15 -3.00 -10.38 3.32
CA ASN A 15 -4.41 -10.75 3.18
C ASN A 15 -5.21 -9.58 2.65
N SER A 16 -4.96 -8.39 3.19
CA SER A 16 -5.64 -7.16 2.77
C SER A 16 -5.30 -6.79 1.32
N LEU A 17 -4.07 -7.02 0.86
CA LEU A 17 -3.73 -6.79 -0.56
C LEU A 17 -4.50 -7.73 -1.49
N LYS A 18 -4.61 -9.01 -1.14
CA LYS A 18 -5.43 -9.96 -1.92
C LYS A 18 -6.89 -9.52 -1.97
N GLU A 19 -7.43 -9.05 -0.84
CA GLU A 19 -8.80 -8.53 -0.75
C GLU A 19 -9.01 -7.27 -1.60
N ILE A 20 -8.08 -6.30 -1.55
CA ILE A 20 -8.14 -5.09 -2.38
C ILE A 20 -8.17 -5.48 -3.85
N PHE A 21 -7.25 -6.34 -4.27
CA PHE A 21 -7.09 -6.70 -5.67
C PHE A 21 -8.17 -7.64 -6.21
N SER A 22 -8.87 -8.38 -5.34
CA SER A 22 -10.04 -9.17 -5.73
C SER A 22 -11.28 -8.32 -5.96
N LYS A 23 -11.33 -7.11 -5.38
CA LYS A 23 -12.42 -6.13 -5.58
C LYS A 23 -12.19 -5.22 -6.79
N VAL A 24 -11.06 -5.36 -7.50
CA VAL A 24 -10.78 -4.62 -8.75
C VAL A 24 -11.31 -5.41 -9.94
N GLU A 25 -12.21 -4.80 -10.71
CA GLU A 25 -12.87 -5.39 -11.88
C GLU A 25 -12.79 -4.48 -13.09
N MET A 26 -12.68 -5.06 -14.29
CA MET A 26 -12.75 -4.29 -15.53
C MET A 26 -14.20 -3.95 -15.88
N LYS A 27 -14.56 -2.66 -15.89
CA LYS A 27 -15.90 -2.19 -16.27
C LYS A 27 -15.86 -1.04 -17.28
N VAL A 28 -16.85 -0.98 -18.15
CA VAL A 28 -17.04 0.15 -19.07
C VAL A 28 -17.67 1.31 -18.31
N VAL A 29 -16.97 2.45 -18.27
CA VAL A 29 -17.41 3.64 -17.52
C VAL A 29 -18.16 4.59 -18.46
N LYS A 30 -19.39 4.96 -18.09
CA LYS A 30 -20.21 5.92 -18.85
C LYS A 30 -19.51 7.28 -18.99
N GLY A 31 -19.50 7.84 -20.20
CA GLY A 31 -18.86 9.14 -20.48
C GLY A 31 -17.33 9.07 -20.60
N LYS A 32 -16.73 7.88 -20.47
CA LYS A 32 -15.38 7.59 -20.93
C LYS A 32 -15.46 6.83 -22.26
N SER A 33 -14.34 6.73 -22.98
CA SER A 33 -14.24 5.85 -24.15
C SER A 33 -14.83 4.48 -23.80
N ARG A 34 -15.44 3.76 -24.76
CA ARG A 34 -16.05 2.43 -24.54
C ARG A 34 -15.02 1.32 -24.17
N VAL A 35 -13.86 1.73 -23.67
CA VAL A 35 -12.75 0.90 -23.21
C VAL A 35 -12.99 0.57 -21.73
N PRO A 36 -13.00 -0.72 -21.34
CA PRO A 36 -13.06 -1.13 -19.95
C PRO A 36 -11.90 -0.57 -19.12
N ARG A 37 -12.16 -0.16 -17.87
CA ARG A 37 -11.16 0.37 -16.93
C ARG A 37 -11.26 -0.35 -15.59
N GLU A 38 -10.15 -0.40 -14.86
CA GLU A 38 -10.09 -0.96 -13.51
C GLU A 38 -10.96 -0.15 -12.54
N CYS A 39 -12.11 -0.72 -12.18
CA CYS A 39 -13.04 -0.16 -11.22
C CYS A 39 -12.95 -0.94 -9.91
N PHE A 40 -13.01 -0.21 -8.79
CA PHE A 40 -12.97 -0.81 -7.47
C PHE A 40 -14.40 -0.98 -6.93
N MET A 41 -14.75 -2.20 -6.51
CA MET A 41 -16.04 -2.53 -5.90
C MET A 41 -16.06 -2.11 -4.43
N LEU A 42 -16.98 -1.21 -4.08
CA LEU A 42 -17.21 -0.78 -2.69
C LEU A 42 -18.14 -1.75 -1.95
N GLU A 43 -19.27 -2.04 -2.58
CA GLU A 43 -20.34 -2.93 -2.12
C GLU A 43 -20.95 -3.61 -3.35
N GLU A 44 -21.77 -4.64 -3.16
CA GLU A 44 -22.45 -5.36 -4.26
C GLU A 44 -23.10 -4.35 -5.23
N ASP A 45 -22.66 -4.41 -6.50
CA ASP A 45 -23.01 -3.50 -7.62
C ASP A 45 -22.62 -2.01 -7.52
N ARG A 46 -21.94 -1.58 -6.46
CA ARG A 46 -21.42 -0.20 -6.34
C ARG A 46 -19.93 -0.13 -6.65
N HIS A 47 -19.61 0.42 -7.82
CA HIS A 47 -18.23 0.58 -8.30
C HIS A 47 -17.80 2.05 -8.33
N ILE A 48 -16.51 2.27 -8.08
CA ILE A 48 -15.85 3.55 -8.32
C ILE A 48 -14.73 3.37 -9.33
N LEU A 49 -14.39 4.45 -10.02
CA LEU A 49 -13.15 4.56 -10.76
C LEU A 49 -12.12 5.24 -9.84
N PRO A 50 -11.27 4.48 -9.11
CA PRO A 50 -10.27 5.05 -8.24
C PRO A 50 -9.20 5.81 -9.04
N SER A 51 -8.74 6.94 -8.52
CA SER A 51 -7.62 7.69 -9.12
C SER A 51 -6.26 7.18 -8.68
N GLY A 52 -6.20 6.29 -7.69
CA GLY A 52 -4.95 5.77 -7.13
C GLY A 52 -5.08 5.30 -5.68
N ILE A 53 -3.94 4.91 -5.10
CA ILE A 53 -3.81 4.44 -3.72
C ILE A 53 -2.92 5.39 -2.91
N TYR A 54 -3.29 5.65 -1.65
CA TYR A 54 -2.41 6.30 -0.69
C TYR A 54 -1.76 5.27 0.23
N PHE A 55 -0.43 5.29 0.31
CA PHE A 55 0.34 4.58 1.34
C PHE A 55 0.63 5.53 2.49
N ILE A 56 0.09 5.24 3.66
CA ILE A 56 0.22 6.07 4.86
C ILE A 56 1.12 5.36 5.87
N LYS A 57 2.19 6.04 6.30
CA LYS A 57 3.05 5.52 7.37
C LYS A 57 2.32 5.62 8.70
N ARG A 58 2.25 4.51 9.43
CA ARG A 58 1.65 4.45 10.78
C ARG A 58 2.65 4.69 11.90
N ILE A 59 3.94 4.55 11.60
CA ILE A 59 5.03 4.79 12.54
C ILE A 59 5.76 6.05 12.12
N GLN A 60 6.08 6.89 13.09
CA GLN A 60 6.86 8.10 12.89
C GLN A 60 8.31 7.89 13.32
N GLU A 61 9.18 8.70 12.72
CA GLU A 61 10.58 8.82 13.13
C GLU A 61 10.71 9.19 14.63
N PRO A 62 11.77 8.71 15.33
CA PRO A 62 12.85 7.86 14.84
C PRO A 62 12.52 6.35 14.85
N TRP A 63 11.28 6.00 15.19
CA TRP A 63 10.85 4.62 15.31
C TRP A 63 10.65 3.96 13.94
N THR A 64 10.97 2.68 13.88
CA THR A 64 10.60 1.77 12.80
C THR A 64 10.21 0.43 13.41
N TYR A 65 9.52 -0.44 12.66
CA TYR A 65 9.39 -1.84 13.06
C TYR A 65 10.08 -2.75 12.04
N ALA A 66 10.65 -3.83 12.55
CA ALA A 66 11.26 -4.88 11.77
C ALA A 66 10.82 -6.24 12.33
N HIS A 67 10.95 -7.28 11.51
CA HIS A 67 10.65 -8.64 11.93
C HIS A 67 11.90 -9.29 12.52
N SER A 68 11.82 -9.75 13.77
CA SER A 68 12.92 -10.48 14.40
C SER A 68 13.00 -11.91 13.86
N ARG A 69 14.18 -12.30 13.37
CA ARG A 69 14.44 -13.66 12.88
C ARG A 69 14.43 -14.69 14.01
N SER A 70 14.97 -14.34 15.18
CA SER A 70 15.06 -15.23 16.34
C SER A 70 13.74 -15.37 17.06
N ALA A 71 13.05 -14.25 17.30
CA ALA A 71 11.79 -14.23 18.03
C ALA A 71 10.55 -14.45 17.15
N LYS A 72 10.73 -14.49 15.81
CA LYS A 72 9.66 -14.66 14.81
C LYS A 72 8.46 -13.72 15.02
N ARG A 73 8.72 -12.50 15.50
CA ARG A 73 7.72 -11.45 15.74
C ARG A 73 8.28 -10.07 15.43
N LEU A 74 7.38 -9.11 15.22
CA LEU A 74 7.76 -7.71 15.04
C LEU A 74 8.34 -7.12 16.32
N TYR A 75 9.36 -6.28 16.16
CA TYR A 75 9.92 -5.41 17.20
C TYR A 75 10.04 -3.99 16.65
N PHE A 76 9.95 -3.02 17.55
CA PHE A 76 10.19 -1.61 17.31
C PHE A 76 11.66 -1.31 17.55
N PHE A 77 12.25 -0.51 16.68
CA PHE A 77 13.62 -0.07 16.76
C PHE A 77 13.66 1.45 16.68
N ASN A 78 14.32 2.08 17.64
CA ASN A 78 14.58 3.50 17.63
C ASN A 78 15.93 3.76 16.96
N LYS A 79 15.94 4.50 15.86
CA LYS A 79 17.17 4.76 15.09
C LYS A 79 18.12 5.74 15.78
N ASP A 80 17.62 6.56 16.71
CA ASP A 80 18.41 7.56 17.41
C ASP A 80 19.06 6.94 18.66
N THR A 81 18.32 6.16 19.44
CA THR A 81 18.82 5.53 20.68
C THR A 81 19.41 4.13 20.45
N ASN A 82 19.20 3.54 19.28
CA ASN A 82 19.50 2.13 18.96
C ASN A 82 18.79 1.12 19.90
N GLU A 83 17.72 1.51 20.56
CA GLU A 83 16.94 0.64 21.42
C GLU A 83 15.93 -0.18 20.61
N ALA A 84 15.78 -1.45 21.00
CA ALA A 84 14.81 -2.37 20.43
C ALA A 84 13.84 -2.84 21.50
N THR A 85 12.54 -2.80 21.21
CA THR A 85 11.49 -3.29 22.11
C THR A 85 10.43 -4.07 21.33
N PHE A 86 9.87 -5.10 21.95
CA PHE A 86 8.76 -5.87 21.37
C PHE A 86 7.39 -5.27 21.66
N GLU A 87 7.34 -4.30 22.58
CA GLU A 87 6.14 -3.57 22.98
C GLU A 87 6.05 -2.27 22.19
N CYS A 88 4.83 -1.87 21.81
CA CYS A 88 4.60 -0.67 21.01
C CYS A 88 4.90 0.60 21.84
N PRO A 89 5.95 1.38 21.52
CA PRO A 89 6.25 2.62 22.22
C PRO A 89 5.13 3.64 22.01
N GLY A 90 4.74 4.36 23.06
CA GLY A 90 3.62 5.32 22.99
C GLY A 90 3.86 6.47 22.01
N ASP A 91 5.12 6.85 21.79
CA ASP A 91 5.58 7.90 20.89
C ASP A 91 5.88 7.41 19.46
N SER A 92 5.79 6.10 19.21
CA SER A 92 6.02 5.52 17.88
C SER A 92 4.87 5.78 16.90
N ALA A 93 3.66 6.02 17.40
CA ALA A 93 2.47 6.21 16.57
C ALA A 93 2.56 7.53 15.79
N ALA A 94 2.42 7.47 14.47
CA ALA A 94 2.46 8.66 13.64
C ALA A 94 1.26 9.56 13.90
N SER A 95 1.52 10.84 14.19
CA SER A 95 0.47 11.86 14.24
C SER A 95 -0.23 12.02 12.87
N PHE A 96 -1.43 12.61 12.87
CA PHE A 96 -2.14 12.94 11.63
C PHE A 96 -1.29 13.79 10.68
N LYS A 97 -0.64 14.83 11.21
CA LYS A 97 0.26 15.71 10.44
C LYS A 97 1.41 14.92 9.82
N SER A 98 2.08 14.08 10.60
CA SER A 98 3.19 13.25 10.12
C SER A 98 2.74 12.29 9.01
N SER A 99 1.64 11.57 9.26
CA SER A 99 1.01 10.66 8.30
C SER A 99 0.64 11.35 6.99
N LEU A 100 0.08 12.56 7.07
CA LEU A 100 -0.36 13.34 5.92
C LEU A 100 0.84 13.84 5.08
N CYS A 101 1.89 14.33 5.75
CA CYS A 101 3.07 14.87 5.08
C CYS A 101 3.98 13.79 4.50
N THR A 102 3.96 12.56 5.05
CA THR A 102 4.84 11.46 4.65
C THR A 102 4.16 10.37 3.82
N ARG A 103 2.89 10.59 3.44
CA ARG A 103 2.15 9.66 2.59
C ARG A 103 2.74 9.60 1.19
N TYR A 104 2.68 8.44 0.58
CA TYR A 104 2.94 8.27 -0.84
C TYR A 104 1.62 8.11 -1.58
N PHE A 105 1.46 8.83 -2.69
CA PHE A 105 0.34 8.64 -3.59
C PHE A 105 0.82 7.85 -4.81
N TRP A 106 0.21 6.69 -5.02
CA TRP A 106 0.37 5.91 -6.23
C TRP A 106 -0.82 6.20 -7.14
N SER A 107 -0.60 7.11 -8.08
CA SER A 107 -1.59 7.48 -9.10
C SER A 107 -1.85 6.30 -10.02
N TRP A 108 -3.13 6.00 -10.26
CA TRP A 108 -3.58 5.11 -11.32
C TRP A 108 -4.03 5.93 -12.50
N GLU A 109 -3.25 6.97 -12.83
CA GLU A 109 -3.45 7.75 -14.03
C GLU A 109 -3.69 6.78 -15.17
N HIS A 110 -4.92 6.77 -15.67
CA HIS A 110 -5.18 6.24 -16.97
C HIS A 110 -4.55 7.24 -17.92
N VAL A 111 -3.23 7.13 -18.09
CA VAL A 111 -2.57 7.79 -19.18
C VAL A 111 -3.31 7.24 -20.38
N ASP A 112 -4.06 8.09 -21.09
CA ASP A 112 -4.60 7.75 -22.41
C ASP A 112 -3.42 7.66 -23.41
N SER A 113 -2.27 7.11 -22.96
CA SER A 113 -1.09 6.76 -23.72
C SER A 113 -1.56 5.81 -24.80
N ASN A 114 -1.20 6.16 -26.02
CA ASN A 114 -0.99 5.19 -27.07
C ASN A 114 -0.39 3.89 -26.48
N PRO A 115 -0.77 2.69 -26.96
CA PRO A 115 -0.37 1.40 -26.40
C PRO A 115 1.14 1.06 -26.51
N GLY A 116 2.04 2.05 -26.51
CA GLY A 116 3.47 1.89 -26.72
C GLY A 116 4.42 2.48 -25.67
N GLU A 117 4.00 3.35 -24.74
CA GLU A 117 4.96 3.98 -23.82
C GLU A 117 4.39 4.30 -22.43
N GLY A 118 4.94 3.61 -21.43
CA GLY A 118 4.70 3.86 -20.01
C GLY A 118 4.85 2.59 -19.20
N ALA A 119 5.79 2.57 -18.26
CA ALA A 119 6.01 1.46 -17.35
C ALA A 119 4.81 1.33 -16.40
N ASP A 120 3.78 0.64 -16.87
CA ASP A 120 2.66 0.23 -16.04
C ASP A 120 3.23 -0.73 -14.98
N VAL A 121 3.09 -0.39 -13.70
CA VAL A 121 3.60 -1.26 -12.63
C VAL A 121 2.68 -2.46 -12.59
N ASP A 122 3.12 -3.54 -13.23
CA ASP A 122 2.38 -4.79 -13.35
C ASP A 122 1.86 -5.21 -11.96
N LYS A 123 0.54 -5.38 -11.85
CA LYS A 123 -0.15 -5.87 -10.65
C LYS A 123 0.53 -7.13 -10.11
N LYS A 124 1.02 -7.99 -11.00
CA LYS A 124 1.80 -9.17 -10.64
C LYS A 124 3.14 -8.80 -9.99
N ALA A 125 3.89 -7.86 -10.56
CA ALA A 125 5.14 -7.36 -9.99
C ALA A 125 4.95 -6.72 -8.61
N LEU A 126 3.81 -6.05 -8.36
CA LEU A 126 3.48 -5.52 -7.03
C LEU A 126 3.11 -6.59 -6.02
N ILE A 127 2.28 -7.56 -6.41
CA ILE A 127 1.96 -8.70 -5.55
C ILE A 127 3.22 -9.50 -5.24
N GLU A 128 4.08 -9.71 -6.23
CA GLU A 128 5.39 -10.32 -6.07
C GLU A 128 6.30 -9.49 -5.19
N PHE A 129 6.36 -8.16 -5.36
CA PHE A 129 7.14 -7.28 -4.51
C PHE A 129 6.68 -7.35 -3.05
N PHE A 130 5.38 -7.27 -2.78
CA PHE A 130 4.89 -7.37 -1.40
C PHE A 130 5.09 -8.76 -0.81
N SER A 131 4.88 -9.81 -1.60
CA SER A 131 5.12 -11.20 -1.18
C SER A 131 6.61 -11.46 -0.93
N ALA A 132 7.48 -10.95 -1.80
CA ALA A 132 8.94 -11.06 -1.71
C ALA A 132 9.49 -10.19 -0.59
N ALA A 133 8.97 -8.98 -0.38
CA ALA A 133 9.31 -8.14 0.76
C ALA A 133 8.98 -8.90 2.04
N GLN A 134 7.78 -9.44 2.18
CA GLN A 134 7.37 -10.23 3.34
C GLN A 134 8.23 -11.48 3.51
N ASN A 135 8.54 -12.20 2.44
CA ASN A 135 9.41 -13.38 2.48
C ASN A 135 10.86 -13.02 2.83
N ASN A 136 11.41 -11.92 2.33
CA ASN A 136 12.74 -11.42 2.69
C ASN A 136 12.78 -10.87 4.12
N PHE A 137 11.67 -10.32 4.63
CA PHE A 137 11.51 -10.00 6.05
C PHE A 137 11.46 -11.27 6.93
N LEU A 138 10.96 -12.39 6.40
CA LEU A 138 10.89 -13.68 7.10
C LEU A 138 12.19 -14.50 6.99
N SER A 139 12.87 -14.48 5.84
CA SER A 139 14.09 -15.24 5.57
C SER A 139 15.35 -14.49 5.97
N GLY A 140 15.30 -13.15 6.01
CA GLY A 140 16.44 -12.26 6.22
C GLY A 140 17.43 -12.28 5.06
N ALA A 141 18.17 -11.18 4.85
CA ALA A 141 19.23 -11.15 3.85
C ALA A 141 20.21 -12.33 4.05
N PRO A 142 20.72 -12.94 2.96
CA PRO A 142 21.74 -13.97 3.07
C PRO A 142 22.94 -13.39 3.81
N ARG A 143 23.41 -14.09 4.83
CA ARG A 143 24.61 -13.70 5.58
C ARG A 143 25.77 -13.65 4.57
N LYS A 144 26.43 -12.49 4.47
CA LYS A 144 27.76 -12.40 3.89
C LYS A 144 28.76 -13.11 4.79
#